data_AF-A0A4S2ABB8-F1
#
_entry.id   AF-A0A4S2ABB8-F1
#
_cell.length_a   1.000
_cell.length_b   1.000
_cell.length_c   1.000
_cell.angle_alpha   90.00
_cell.angle_beta   90.00
_cell.angle_gamma   90.00
#
_symmetry.space_group_name_H-M   'P 1'
#
loop_
_entity.id
_entity.type
_entity.pdbx_description
1 polymer ?
#
loop_
_entity_poly.entity_id
_entity_poly.type
_entity_poly.pdbx_seq_one_letter_code
_entity_poly.pdbx_strand_id
1 'polypeptide(L)'
;MDGIIINELSLSGQFHDSQDFWKNGMPPFYKALQDARSFGVGYLFKQGSFYGAQATPDKTLHDLLTAPEARIIDEAKRYKSTLARAICNPFWDDAPQQDLNAHYLADEADVSGSSVAEATARAVCLLSFIRSLYGKHPVVVTKDGVAIPVGNIWKEQQLYAILFERGELPLEKYITTRFSGGKLDFSLIDDTHGFSLIDNENQNEFIDSFRKFE
;
A
#
# COMPACT_ATOMS: atom_id res chain seq x y z
N MET A 1 -2.49 -4.34 -12.74
CA MET A 1 -1.88 -3.17 -12.09
C MET A 1 -0.39 -3.11 -12.40
N ASP A 2 0.05 -2.07 -13.12
CA ASP A 2 1.44 -1.95 -13.61
C ASP A 2 2.42 -1.52 -12.50
N GLY A 3 1.95 -0.77 -11.50
CA GLY A 3 2.77 -0.37 -10.37
C GLY A 3 1.98 0.19 -9.19
N ILE A 4 2.70 0.48 -8.12
CA ILE A 4 2.20 1.13 -6.89
C ILE A 4 3.15 2.29 -6.57
N ILE A 5 2.62 3.39 -6.01
CA ILE A 5 3.44 4.53 -5.58
C ILE A 5 3.60 4.52 -4.06
N ILE A 6 4.83 4.65 -3.57
CA ILE A 6 5.08 4.88 -2.15
C ILE A 6 4.64 6.30 -1.80
N ASN A 7 3.79 6.42 -0.78
CA ASN A 7 3.32 7.70 -0.29
C ASN A 7 4.34 8.34 0.67
N GLU A 8 5.18 9.26 0.19
CA GLU A 8 6.11 9.97 1.07
C GLU A 8 5.42 10.82 2.15
N LEU A 9 4.23 11.35 1.89
CA LEU A 9 3.47 12.14 2.87
C LEU A 9 2.96 11.29 4.05
N SER A 10 2.97 9.97 3.90
CA SER A 10 2.67 9.07 5.02
C SER A 10 3.79 8.95 6.05
N LEU A 11 4.98 9.54 5.81
CA LEU A 11 6.06 9.69 6.80
C LEU A 11 6.18 11.15 7.21
N SER A 12 5.79 11.44 8.45
CA SER A 12 5.70 12.80 9.01
C SER A 12 6.25 12.90 10.45
N GLY A 13 7.13 11.97 10.84
CA GLY A 13 7.74 11.95 12.17
C GLY A 13 6.90 11.24 13.23
N GLN A 14 5.99 10.36 12.83
CA GLN A 14 4.98 9.76 13.72
C GLN A 14 5.49 8.63 14.63
N PHE A 15 6.74 8.18 14.46
CA PHE A 15 7.33 7.14 15.31
C PHE A 15 8.19 7.78 16.39
N HIS A 16 8.10 7.28 17.63
CA HIS A 16 8.76 7.92 18.78
C HIS A 16 10.28 7.94 18.64
N ASP A 17 10.85 6.83 18.16
CA ASP A 17 12.27 6.65 17.97
C ASP A 17 12.55 5.58 16.90
N SER A 18 13.84 5.30 16.68
CA SER A 18 14.29 4.27 15.73
C SER A 18 13.74 2.87 16.07
N GLN A 19 13.61 2.54 17.35
CA GLN A 19 13.12 1.23 17.78
C GLN A 19 11.62 1.07 17.50
N ASP A 20 10.82 2.10 17.78
CA ASP A 20 9.39 2.15 17.46
C ASP A 20 9.17 2.03 15.94
N PHE A 21 9.97 2.72 15.13
CA PHE A 21 9.92 2.60 13.68
C PHE A 21 10.17 1.16 13.19
N TRP A 22 11.26 0.53 13.64
CA TRP A 22 11.61 -0.82 13.18
C TRP A 22 10.63 -1.89 13.70
N LYS A 23 10.16 -1.74 14.94
CA LYS A 23 9.27 -2.71 15.59
C LYS A 23 7.81 -2.59 15.14
N ASN A 24 7.33 -1.37 14.91
CA ASN A 24 5.91 -1.12 14.69
C ASN A 24 5.61 -0.50 13.32
N GLY A 25 6.46 0.39 12.81
CA GLY A 25 6.25 1.08 11.54
C GLY A 25 6.53 0.21 10.31
N MET A 26 7.69 -0.45 10.30
CA MET A 26 8.15 -1.24 9.15
C MET A 26 7.40 -2.54 8.91
N PRO A 27 6.97 -3.34 9.92
CA PRO A 27 6.36 -4.63 9.64
C PRO A 27 5.07 -4.55 8.81
N PRO A 28 4.10 -3.66 9.08
CA PRO A 28 2.90 -3.52 8.25
C PRO A 28 3.21 -3.08 6.81
N PHE A 29 4.09 -2.08 6.66
CA PHE A 29 4.55 -1.61 5.35
C PHE A 29 5.22 -2.74 4.56
N TYR A 30 6.08 -3.50 5.23
CA TYR A 30 6.80 -4.62 4.63
C TYR A 30 5.85 -5.74 4.19
N LYS A 31 4.86 -6.11 5.01
CA LYS A 31 3.87 -7.12 4.65
C LYS A 31 3.02 -6.68 3.45
N ALA A 32 2.53 -5.44 3.46
CA ALA A 32 1.83 -4.86 2.32
C ALA A 32 2.67 -4.85 1.03
N LEU A 33 3.96 -4.54 1.15
CA LEU A 33 4.90 -4.64 0.03
C LEU A 33 5.10 -6.08 -0.44
N GLN A 34 5.14 -7.06 0.47
CA GLN A 34 5.20 -8.47 0.10
C GLN A 34 3.95 -8.90 -0.68
N ASP A 35 2.76 -8.46 -0.26
CA ASP A 35 1.52 -8.76 -1.00
C ASP A 35 1.56 -8.21 -2.41
N ALA A 36 2.00 -6.95 -2.58
CA ALA A 36 2.19 -6.35 -3.89
C ALA A 36 3.12 -7.17 -4.79
N ARG A 37 4.24 -7.64 -4.23
CA ARG A 37 5.20 -8.46 -4.99
C ARG A 37 4.64 -9.84 -5.32
N SER A 38 3.95 -10.48 -4.38
CA SER A 38 3.31 -11.79 -4.58
C SER A 38 2.21 -11.72 -5.62
N PHE A 39 1.47 -10.61 -5.68
CA PHE A 39 0.47 -10.36 -6.72
C PHE A 39 1.10 -10.16 -8.12
N GLY A 40 2.38 -9.79 -8.18
CA GLY A 40 3.09 -9.53 -9.43
C GLY A 40 3.12 -8.07 -9.83
N VAL A 41 3.01 -7.13 -8.88
CA VAL A 41 3.20 -5.70 -9.14
C VAL A 41 4.61 -5.47 -9.71
N GLY A 42 4.67 -4.94 -10.94
CA GLY A 42 5.92 -4.81 -11.70
C GLY A 42 6.83 -3.70 -11.20
N TYR A 43 6.25 -2.58 -10.74
CA TYR A 43 7.01 -1.40 -10.32
C TYR A 43 6.52 -0.82 -8.98
N LEU A 44 7.48 -0.39 -8.17
CA LEU A 44 7.24 0.40 -6.97
C LEU A 44 7.87 1.78 -7.16
N PHE A 45 7.03 2.75 -7.49
CA PHE A 45 7.43 4.13 -7.73
C PHE A 45 7.69 4.85 -6.42
N LYS A 46 8.66 5.77 -6.42
CA LYS A 46 8.94 6.68 -5.31
C LYS A 46 9.25 8.07 -5.82
N GLN A 47 9.07 9.08 -4.97
CA GLN A 47 9.60 10.42 -5.24
C GLN A 47 11.10 10.46 -4.91
N GLY A 48 11.87 11.30 -5.58
CA GLY A 48 13.29 11.55 -5.30
C GLY A 48 13.57 11.91 -3.84
N SER A 49 12.66 12.66 -3.21
CA SER A 49 12.74 13.11 -1.82
C SER A 49 12.33 12.07 -0.78
N PHE A 50 11.85 10.89 -1.18
CA PHE A 50 11.27 9.89 -0.26
C PHE A 50 12.20 9.53 0.92
N TYR A 51 13.50 9.37 0.66
CA TYR A 51 14.45 9.04 1.72
C TYR A 51 14.67 10.19 2.73
N GLY A 52 14.35 11.43 2.35
CA GLY A 52 14.40 12.59 3.23
C GLY A 52 13.16 12.78 4.10
N ALA A 53 12.11 11.97 3.93
CA ALA A 53 10.89 12.06 4.74
C ALA A 53 11.18 11.75 6.22
N GLN A 54 10.52 12.50 7.12
CA GLN A 54 10.70 12.32 8.56
C GLN A 54 9.99 11.06 9.03
N ALA A 55 10.73 10.14 9.65
CA ALA A 55 10.14 8.93 10.22
C ALA A 55 9.93 9.09 11.73
N THR A 56 10.87 9.74 12.43
CA THR A 56 10.72 10.19 13.81
C THR A 56 10.77 11.72 13.87
N PRO A 57 10.50 12.38 15.01
CA PRO A 57 10.60 13.83 15.12
C PRO A 57 12.00 14.39 14.78
N ASP A 58 13.05 13.57 14.94
CA ASP A 58 14.46 13.95 14.83
C ASP A 58 15.23 13.24 13.72
N LYS A 59 14.66 12.21 13.06
CA LYS A 59 15.36 11.39 12.06
C LYS A 59 14.53 11.17 10.80
N THR A 60 15.20 11.36 9.68
CA THR A 60 14.69 10.99 8.35
C THR A 60 14.72 9.47 8.16
N LEU A 61 14.00 8.99 7.16
CA LEU A 61 14.10 7.61 6.70
C LEU A 61 15.55 7.26 6.33
N HIS A 62 16.27 8.17 5.67
CA HIS A 62 17.68 7.99 5.35
C HIS A 62 18.52 7.75 6.61
N ASP A 63 18.36 8.60 7.62
CA ASP A 63 19.11 8.50 8.88
C ASP A 63 18.89 7.14 9.52
N LEU A 64 17.63 6.69 9.64
CA LEU A 64 17.28 5.38 10.18
C LEU A 64 17.87 4.23 9.37
N LEU A 65 17.90 4.35 8.03
CA LEU A 65 18.48 3.36 7.15
C LEU A 65 20.02 3.37 7.23
N THR A 66 20.70 4.47 7.51
CA THR A 66 22.16 4.51 7.57
C THR A 66 22.73 4.30 8.98
N ALA A 67 21.88 4.40 10.00
CA ALA A 67 22.25 4.30 11.40
C ALA A 67 23.01 2.98 11.72
N PRO A 68 24.04 3.02 12.59
CA PRO A 68 24.76 1.81 13.02
C PRO A 68 23.84 0.72 13.61
N GLU A 69 22.80 1.12 14.34
CA GLU A 69 21.83 0.24 14.98
C GLU A 69 21.05 -0.59 13.95
N ALA A 70 20.80 -0.03 12.76
CA ALA A 70 20.14 -0.75 11.66
C ALA A 70 21.03 -1.87 11.07
N ARG A 71 22.31 -1.95 11.45
CA ARG A 71 23.21 -3.07 11.12
C ARG A 71 23.19 -4.17 12.18
N ILE A 72 22.58 -3.92 13.33
CA ILE A 72 22.50 -4.86 14.44
C ILE A 72 21.13 -5.53 14.45
N ILE A 73 20.06 -4.75 14.26
CA ILE A 73 18.67 -5.23 14.24
C ILE A 73 18.44 -6.09 12.98
N ASP A 74 18.10 -7.37 13.17
CA ASP A 74 17.92 -8.32 12.06
C ASP A 74 16.72 -7.97 11.17
N GLU A 75 15.64 -7.45 11.77
CA GLU A 75 14.49 -6.91 11.05
C GLU A 75 14.91 -5.76 10.13
N ALA A 76 15.75 -4.83 10.62
CA ALA A 76 16.24 -3.72 9.83
C ALA A 76 17.08 -4.22 8.63
N LYS A 77 17.96 -5.21 8.83
CA LYS A 77 18.72 -5.83 7.71
C LYS A 77 17.78 -6.43 6.66
N ARG A 78 16.78 -7.21 7.10
CA ARG A 78 15.80 -7.86 6.23
C ARG A 78 15.02 -6.83 5.42
N TYR A 79 14.49 -5.80 6.09
CA TYR A 79 13.66 -4.79 5.45
C TYR A 79 14.48 -3.93 4.48
N LYS A 80 15.71 -3.55 4.83
CA LYS A 80 16.61 -2.81 3.93
C LYS A 80 16.91 -3.58 2.65
N SER A 81 17.21 -4.87 2.76
CA SER A 81 17.46 -5.73 1.59
C SER A 81 16.25 -5.80 0.67
N THR A 82 15.04 -5.93 1.23
CA THR A 82 13.82 -5.96 0.43
C THR A 82 13.49 -4.60 -0.18
N LEU A 83 13.60 -3.49 0.57
CA LEU A 83 13.40 -2.14 0.04
C LEU A 83 14.37 -1.85 -1.10
N ALA A 84 15.65 -2.20 -0.95
CA ALA A 84 16.66 -2.01 -1.98
C ALA A 84 16.31 -2.75 -3.28
N ARG A 85 15.76 -3.96 -3.18
CA ARG A 85 15.33 -4.76 -4.34
C ARG A 85 14.01 -4.29 -4.95
N ALA A 86 13.08 -3.84 -4.11
CA ALA A 86 11.74 -3.44 -4.54
C ALA A 86 11.73 -2.06 -5.21
N ILE A 87 12.63 -1.16 -4.81
CA ILE A 87 12.60 0.24 -5.24
C ILE A 87 13.73 0.57 -6.24
N CYS A 88 14.16 -0.39 -7.07
CA CYS A 88 15.16 -0.17 -8.11
C CYS A 88 14.63 0.79 -9.18
N ASN A 89 14.97 2.08 -9.04
CA ASN A 89 14.81 3.18 -10.00
C ASN A 89 13.52 3.17 -10.84
N PRO A 90 12.38 3.52 -10.22
CA PRO A 90 11.41 4.30 -10.95
C PRO A 90 11.02 5.51 -10.10
N PHE A 91 11.81 6.57 -10.20
CA PHE A 91 11.44 7.88 -9.69
C PHE A 91 10.30 8.39 -10.55
N TRP A 92 9.09 8.51 -9.97
CA TRP A 92 7.96 8.96 -10.76
C TRP A 92 8.10 10.43 -11.16
N ASP A 93 8.90 11.20 -10.40
CA ASP A 93 9.21 12.61 -10.62
C ASP A 93 10.18 12.87 -11.79
N ASP A 94 10.82 11.83 -12.34
CA ASP A 94 11.55 11.92 -13.61
C ASP A 94 10.60 11.99 -14.82
N ALA A 95 9.39 11.42 -14.69
CA ALA A 95 8.37 11.38 -15.73
C ALA A 95 6.96 11.47 -15.12
N PRO A 96 6.61 12.62 -14.52
CA PRO A 96 5.34 12.80 -13.81
C PRO A 96 4.15 12.74 -14.79
N GLN A 97 3.05 12.13 -14.35
CA GLN A 97 1.78 12.09 -15.08
C GLN A 97 0.73 13.03 -14.50
N GLN A 98 0.93 13.53 -13.28
CA GLN A 98 0.08 14.58 -12.73
C GLN A 98 0.15 15.86 -13.55
N ASP A 99 -0.98 16.58 -13.59
CA ASP A 99 -1.06 17.88 -14.24
C ASP A 99 -0.46 18.94 -13.32
N LEU A 100 0.68 19.50 -13.73
CA LEU A 100 1.41 20.51 -12.94
C LEU A 100 0.66 21.83 -12.77
N ASN A 101 -0.40 22.07 -13.56
CA ASN A 101 -1.22 23.28 -13.46
C ASN A 101 -2.51 23.05 -12.65
N ALA A 102 -2.82 21.81 -12.30
CA ALA A 102 -4.01 21.47 -11.53
C ALA A 102 -3.71 21.39 -10.03
N HIS A 103 -4.71 21.72 -9.22
CA HIS A 103 -4.65 21.54 -7.78
C HIS A 103 -5.28 20.22 -7.37
N TYR A 104 -4.53 19.44 -6.60
CA TYR A 104 -4.96 18.19 -6.01
C TYR A 104 -5.12 18.41 -4.51
N LEU A 105 -6.31 18.18 -3.98
CA LEU A 105 -6.61 18.35 -2.55
C LEU A 105 -6.95 17.00 -1.91
N ALA A 106 -6.34 16.68 -0.78
CA ALA A 106 -6.72 15.55 0.06
C ALA A 106 -7.00 16.04 1.48
N ASP A 107 -8.21 15.80 2.00
CA ASP A 107 -8.67 16.34 3.28
C ASP A 107 -8.42 17.87 3.41
N GLU A 108 -8.76 18.63 2.36
CA GLU A 108 -8.55 20.08 2.25
C GLU A 108 -7.08 20.55 2.19
N ALA A 109 -6.11 19.65 2.35
CA ALA A 109 -4.70 19.95 2.18
C ALA A 109 -4.27 19.84 0.71
N ASP A 110 -3.47 20.81 0.24
CA ASP A 110 -2.85 20.74 -1.08
C ASP A 110 -1.77 19.65 -1.11
N VAL A 111 -1.99 18.64 -1.97
CA VAL A 111 -1.08 17.51 -2.19
C VAL A 111 -0.53 17.51 -3.62
N SER A 112 -0.64 18.62 -4.34
CA SER A 112 -0.07 18.78 -5.69
C SER A 112 1.45 18.62 -5.64
N GLY A 113 2.03 17.95 -6.64
CA GLY A 113 3.46 17.65 -6.68
C GLY A 113 3.90 16.52 -5.74
N SER A 114 2.96 15.78 -5.14
CA SER A 114 3.24 14.62 -4.28
C SER A 114 2.89 13.29 -4.94
N SER A 115 3.29 12.19 -4.30
CA SER A 115 2.86 10.84 -4.64
C SER A 115 1.35 10.65 -4.67
N VAL A 116 0.60 11.38 -3.82
CA VAL A 116 -0.86 11.25 -3.74
C VAL A 116 -1.52 11.78 -5.02
N ALA A 117 -1.08 12.95 -5.48
CA ALA A 117 -1.51 13.51 -6.77
C ALA A 117 -1.08 12.62 -7.94
N GLU A 118 0.16 12.12 -7.90
CA GLU A 118 0.68 11.23 -8.94
C GLU A 118 -0.09 9.91 -9.04
N ALA A 119 -0.41 9.28 -7.91
CA ALA A 119 -1.17 8.03 -7.88
C ALA A 119 -2.60 8.22 -8.42
N THR A 120 -3.18 9.40 -8.15
CA THR A 120 -4.47 9.82 -8.72
C THR A 120 -4.38 9.88 -10.24
N ALA A 121 -3.37 10.57 -10.78
CA ALA A 121 -3.19 10.74 -12.22
C ALA A 121 -2.90 9.42 -12.95
N ARG A 122 -2.11 8.53 -12.34
CA ARG A 122 -1.80 7.19 -12.87
C ARG A 122 -2.90 6.15 -12.66
N ALA A 123 -3.93 6.47 -11.88
CA ALA A 123 -4.96 5.52 -11.43
C ALA A 123 -4.41 4.26 -10.71
N VAL A 124 -3.27 4.39 -10.01
CA VAL A 124 -2.63 3.29 -9.28
C VAL A 124 -2.86 3.39 -7.76
N CYS A 125 -2.48 2.36 -7.01
CA CYS A 125 -2.55 2.38 -5.56
C CYS A 125 -1.38 3.14 -4.93
N LEU A 126 -1.63 3.71 -3.75
CA LEU A 126 -0.64 4.19 -2.80
C LEU A 126 -0.23 3.08 -1.84
N LEU A 127 1.03 3.11 -1.42
CA LEU A 127 1.57 2.34 -0.31
C LEU A 127 2.01 3.31 0.79
N SER A 128 1.29 3.30 1.91
CA SER A 128 1.46 4.26 3.01
C SER A 128 1.97 3.59 4.28
N PHE A 129 2.70 4.35 5.09
CA PHE A 129 3.05 3.99 6.46
C PHE A 129 1.87 4.23 7.41
N ILE A 130 1.78 3.37 8.42
CA ILE A 130 0.78 3.48 9.49
C ILE A 130 0.98 4.73 10.35
N ARG A 131 -0.02 5.02 11.21
CA ARG A 131 -0.04 6.17 12.14
C ARG A 131 0.11 7.52 11.44
N SER A 132 -0.28 7.59 10.17
CA SER A 132 -0.36 8.81 9.38
C SER A 132 -1.82 9.16 9.08
N LEU A 133 -2.07 10.36 8.54
CA LEU A 133 -3.38 10.75 8.02
C LEU A 133 -3.87 9.83 6.88
N TYR A 134 -2.94 9.08 6.29
CA TYR A 134 -3.19 8.09 5.25
C TYR A 134 -3.38 6.67 5.81
N GLY A 135 -3.67 6.50 7.11
CA GLY A 135 -4.10 5.23 7.68
C GLY A 135 -5.54 4.83 7.31
N LYS A 136 -5.99 5.17 6.10
CA LYS A 136 -7.39 5.04 5.63
C LYS A 136 -7.49 4.73 4.13
N HIS A 137 -8.57 4.05 3.75
CA HIS A 137 -8.87 3.57 2.41
C HIS A 137 -10.35 3.86 2.15
N PRO A 138 -10.68 4.45 0.99
CA PRO A 138 -9.79 5.10 0.05
C PRO A 138 -9.18 6.40 0.61
N VAL A 139 -8.15 6.91 -0.05
CA VAL A 139 -7.75 8.32 0.07
C VAL A 139 -8.51 9.09 -1.01
N VAL A 140 -9.39 9.99 -0.62
CA VAL A 140 -10.19 10.77 -1.58
C VAL A 140 -9.42 12.03 -1.96
N VAL A 141 -9.12 12.17 -3.24
CA VAL A 141 -8.41 13.32 -3.81
C VAL A 141 -9.38 14.13 -4.67
N THR A 142 -9.49 15.42 -4.42
CA THR A 142 -10.30 16.33 -5.24
C THR A 142 -9.39 17.00 -6.27
N LYS A 143 -9.75 16.88 -7.55
CA LYS A 143 -9.11 17.60 -8.67
C LYS A 143 -10.20 18.30 -9.46
N ASP A 144 -10.06 19.62 -9.65
CA ASP A 144 -11.02 20.44 -10.42
C ASP A 144 -12.49 20.28 -9.95
N GLY A 145 -12.68 20.11 -8.64
CA GLY A 145 -14.00 19.89 -8.01
C GLY A 145 -14.54 18.46 -8.11
N VAL A 146 -13.81 17.53 -8.74
CA VAL A 146 -14.18 16.12 -8.84
C VAL A 146 -13.45 15.30 -7.78
N ALA A 147 -14.20 14.57 -6.96
CA ALA A 147 -13.66 13.64 -5.98
C ALA A 147 -13.26 12.30 -6.62
N ILE A 148 -12.00 11.91 -6.47
CA ILE A 148 -11.40 10.73 -7.07
C ILE A 148 -10.88 9.83 -5.94
N PRO A 149 -11.44 8.62 -5.75
CA PRO A 149 -10.97 7.69 -4.74
C PRO A 149 -9.68 7.00 -5.20
N VAL A 150 -8.61 7.15 -4.41
CA VAL A 150 -7.32 6.50 -4.63
C VAL A 150 -7.18 5.31 -3.69
N GLY A 151 -6.84 4.16 -4.27
CA GLY A 151 -6.54 2.95 -3.50
C GLY A 151 -5.33 3.19 -2.62
N ASN A 152 -5.39 2.81 -1.35
CA ASN A 152 -4.31 3.05 -0.42
C ASN A 152 -4.10 1.83 0.46
N ILE A 153 -2.86 1.38 0.55
CA ILE A 153 -2.44 0.15 1.20
C ILE A 153 -1.55 0.56 2.36
N TRP A 154 -1.95 0.26 3.59
CA TRP A 154 -1.10 0.48 4.78
C TRP A 154 -1.02 -0.75 5.69
N LYS A 155 -1.70 -1.84 5.31
CA LYS A 155 -1.67 -3.13 6.00
C LYS A 155 -1.73 -4.29 5.00
N GLU A 156 -1.42 -5.47 5.51
CA GLU A 156 -1.47 -6.72 4.74
C GLU A 156 -2.87 -7.02 4.20
N GLN A 157 -2.91 -7.79 3.11
CA GLN A 157 -4.06 -8.23 2.32
C GLN A 157 -4.92 -7.14 1.69
N GLN A 158 -4.69 -5.87 2.04
CA GLN A 158 -5.50 -4.75 1.59
C GLN A 158 -5.43 -4.52 0.08
N LEU A 159 -4.30 -4.82 -0.56
CA LEU A 159 -4.21 -4.77 -2.03
C LEU A 159 -5.28 -5.66 -2.68
N TYR A 160 -5.46 -6.89 -2.21
CA TYR A 160 -6.43 -7.82 -2.80
C TYR A 160 -7.86 -7.34 -2.61
N ALA A 161 -8.18 -6.72 -1.46
CA ALA A 161 -9.49 -6.11 -1.24
C ALA A 161 -9.74 -4.96 -2.24
N ILE A 162 -8.76 -4.07 -2.44
CA ILE A 162 -8.87 -2.97 -3.41
C ILE A 162 -9.08 -3.49 -4.82
N LEU A 163 -8.30 -4.48 -5.23
CA LEU A 163 -8.41 -5.07 -6.58
C LEU A 163 -9.75 -5.78 -6.78
N PHE A 164 -10.26 -6.46 -5.74
CA PHE A 164 -11.58 -7.08 -5.78
C PHE A 164 -12.69 -6.03 -5.92
N GLU A 165 -12.65 -4.96 -5.13
CA GLU A 165 -13.61 -3.84 -5.20
C GLU A 165 -13.61 -3.15 -6.58
N ARG A 166 -12.45 -3.11 -7.25
CA ARG A 166 -12.30 -2.58 -8.61
C ARG A 166 -12.71 -3.56 -9.71
N GLY A 167 -13.06 -4.81 -9.37
CA GLY A 167 -13.32 -5.88 -10.34
C GLY A 167 -12.08 -6.38 -11.07
N GLU A 168 -10.87 -6.04 -10.59
CA GLU A 168 -9.59 -6.47 -11.15
C GLU A 168 -9.13 -7.85 -10.59
N LEU A 169 -9.82 -8.36 -9.57
CA LEU A 169 -9.53 -9.64 -8.94
C LEU A 169 -10.78 -10.52 -8.89
N PRO A 170 -10.75 -11.76 -9.44
CA PRO A 170 -11.86 -12.69 -9.31
C PRO A 170 -12.11 -13.12 -7.85
N LEU A 171 -13.37 -13.43 -7.53
CA LEU A 171 -13.81 -13.87 -6.19
C LEU A 171 -12.98 -15.02 -5.63
N GLU A 172 -12.78 -16.07 -6.42
CA GLU A 172 -11.98 -17.24 -6.03
C GLU A 172 -10.58 -16.84 -5.56
N LYS A 173 -9.88 -16.05 -6.36
CA LYS A 173 -8.51 -15.59 -6.04
C LYS A 173 -8.51 -14.67 -4.82
N TYR A 174 -9.53 -13.84 -4.67
CA TYR A 174 -9.68 -12.98 -3.49
C TYR A 174 -9.85 -13.82 -2.21
N ILE A 175 -10.78 -14.77 -2.21
CA ILE A 175 -11.11 -15.58 -1.03
C ILE A 175 -9.98 -16.53 -0.66
N THR A 176 -9.44 -17.27 -1.63
CA THR A 176 -8.28 -18.15 -1.40
C THR A 176 -7.11 -17.38 -0.81
N THR A 177 -6.84 -16.16 -1.28
CA THR A 177 -5.75 -15.32 -0.74
C THR A 177 -6.07 -14.77 0.64
N ARG A 178 -7.27 -14.19 0.83
CA ARG A 178 -7.67 -13.52 2.09
C ARG A 178 -7.66 -14.46 3.28
N PHE A 179 -8.20 -15.67 3.09
CA PHE A 179 -8.30 -16.65 4.16
C PHE A 179 -7.09 -17.59 4.23
N SER A 180 -6.14 -17.51 3.29
CA SER A 180 -4.93 -18.33 3.31
C SER A 180 -4.16 -18.21 4.62
N GLY A 181 -3.70 -19.35 5.14
CA GLY A 181 -2.97 -19.41 6.41
C GLY A 181 -3.81 -19.17 7.66
N GLY A 182 -5.13 -18.95 7.52
CA GLY A 182 -6.08 -18.88 8.61
C GLY A 182 -6.67 -20.24 8.99
N LYS A 183 -7.85 -20.21 9.63
CA LYS A 183 -8.61 -21.42 9.98
C LYS A 183 -9.38 -22.03 8.81
N LEU A 184 -9.55 -21.25 7.74
CA LEU A 184 -10.26 -21.65 6.54
C LEU A 184 -9.25 -21.80 5.41
N ASP A 185 -9.40 -22.86 4.62
CA ASP A 185 -8.61 -23.08 3.43
C ASP A 185 -9.57 -23.38 2.26
N PHE A 186 -9.52 -22.52 1.25
CA PHE A 186 -10.35 -22.62 0.06
C PHE A 186 -9.58 -23.15 -1.16
N SER A 187 -8.30 -23.53 -0.99
CA SER A 187 -7.43 -23.96 -2.08
C SER A 187 -7.85 -25.28 -2.75
N LEU A 188 -8.71 -26.06 -2.09
CA LEU A 188 -9.21 -27.36 -2.56
C LEU A 188 -10.65 -27.31 -3.06
N ILE A 189 -11.25 -26.11 -3.18
CA ILE A 189 -12.57 -25.97 -3.79
C ILE A 189 -12.47 -26.29 -5.28
N ASP A 190 -13.39 -27.13 -5.76
CA ASP A 190 -13.50 -27.47 -7.17
C ASP A 190 -14.19 -26.35 -7.97
N ASP A 191 -13.68 -26.09 -9.17
CA ASP A 191 -14.18 -25.04 -10.06
C ASP A 191 -15.63 -25.26 -10.50
N THR A 192 -16.10 -26.52 -10.57
CA THR A 192 -17.43 -26.88 -11.10
C THR A 192 -18.56 -26.78 -10.07
N HIS A 193 -18.27 -26.91 -8.77
CA HIS A 193 -19.25 -26.81 -7.68
C HIS A 193 -18.87 -25.73 -6.63
N GLY A 194 -17.90 -24.89 -6.95
CA GLY A 194 -17.34 -23.87 -6.06
C GLY A 194 -17.80 -22.46 -6.37
N PHE A 195 -16.82 -21.57 -6.53
CA PHE A 195 -17.05 -20.13 -6.69
C PHE A 195 -17.83 -19.75 -7.94
N SER A 196 -17.82 -20.59 -8.98
CA SER A 196 -18.57 -20.37 -10.22
C SER A 196 -20.09 -20.35 -10.03
N LEU A 197 -20.60 -20.92 -8.92
CA LEU A 197 -22.01 -20.93 -8.57
C LEU A 197 -22.46 -19.68 -7.80
N ILE A 198 -21.52 -18.82 -7.39
CA ILE A 198 -21.81 -17.60 -6.63
C ILE A 198 -21.99 -16.45 -7.62
N ASP A 199 -23.23 -15.98 -7.75
CA ASP A 199 -23.52 -14.78 -8.53
C ASP A 199 -22.95 -13.51 -7.89
N ASN A 200 -22.87 -12.43 -8.67
CA ASN A 200 -22.32 -11.15 -8.23
C ASN A 200 -23.13 -10.51 -7.08
N GLU A 201 -24.41 -10.81 -6.95
CA GLU A 201 -25.29 -10.24 -5.92
C GLU A 201 -24.99 -10.85 -4.54
N ASN A 202 -24.65 -12.14 -4.51
CA ASN A 202 -24.41 -12.90 -3.29
C ASN A 202 -22.94 -12.92 -2.83
N GLN A 203 -22.00 -12.37 -3.62
CA GLN A 203 -20.57 -12.42 -3.28
C GLN A 203 -20.26 -11.78 -1.93
N ASN A 204 -20.84 -10.61 -1.66
CA ASN A 204 -20.60 -9.89 -0.41
C ASN A 204 -21.17 -10.66 0.79
N GLU A 205 -22.36 -11.23 0.67
CA GLU A 205 -22.97 -12.06 1.71
C GLU A 205 -22.14 -13.32 1.99
N PHE A 206 -21.63 -13.95 0.94
CA PHE A 206 -20.73 -15.09 1.06
C PHE A 206 -19.46 -14.70 1.83
N ILE A 207 -18.75 -13.65 1.41
CA ILE A 207 -17.54 -13.16 2.08
C ILE A 207 -17.81 -12.82 3.55
N ASP A 208 -18.91 -12.11 3.82
CA ASP A 208 -19.27 -11.64 5.14
C ASP A 208 -19.58 -12.80 6.11
N SER A 209 -20.13 -13.90 5.61
CA SER A 209 -20.37 -15.12 6.37
C SER A 209 -19.09 -15.73 6.95
N PHE A 210 -17.94 -15.47 6.32
CA PHE A 210 -16.65 -16.00 6.76
C PHE A 210 -15.78 -15.00 7.54
N ARG A 211 -16.12 -13.71 7.59
CA ARG A 211 -15.35 -12.70 8.33
C ARG A 211 -15.13 -13.03 9.81
N LYS A 212 -16.05 -13.78 10.42
CA LYS A 212 -15.94 -14.25 11.82
C LYS A 212 -14.82 -15.25 12.08
N PHE A 213 -14.18 -15.78 11.02
CA PHE A 213 -13.10 -16.77 11.11
C PHE A 213 -11.72 -16.16 10.82
N GLU A 214 -11.64 -14.84 10.61
CA GLU A 214 -10.39 -14.07 10.56
C GLU A 214 -9.72 -13.92 11.93
#